data_AF-A0A850CGL0-F1
#
_entry.id   AF-A0A850CGL0-F1
#
_cell.length_a   1.000
_cell.length_b   1.000
_cell.length_c   1.000
_cell.angle_alpha   90.00
_cell.angle_beta   90.00
_cell.angle_gamma   90.00
#
_symmetry.space_group_name_H-M   'P 1'
#
loop_
_entity.id
_entity.type
_entity.pdbx_description
1 polymer ?
#
loop_
_entity_poly.entity_id
_entity_poly.type
_entity_poly.pdbx_seq_one_letter_code
_entity_poly.pdbx_strand_id
1 'polypeptide(L)'
;AVEPLAAGAAARAATAPQRARVVELAAALRDLGEAAELTEFMERDVEFHDLLLRASGNEMFGALADPVAAVLRGRTQLGLMPHKPVPEALDLHDAVAAAVASGRSEDAENAMRELLAEVRTAMLPRLRGDRPPPRASPRQPPGGLTAPSKRQGRTRVRPPHTRTTTRAVGNPTPRAHHSADGNGVFGPRHGVSPGLNREVHAVTD
;
A
#
# COMPACT_ATOMS: atom_id res chain seq x y z
N ALA A 1 10.30 -11.80 -13.01
CA ALA A 1 11.48 -11.58 -13.87
C ALA A 1 11.97 -10.14 -13.76
N VAL A 2 11.09 -9.15 -13.88
CA VAL A 2 11.49 -7.72 -13.79
C VAL A 2 11.77 -7.25 -12.36
N GLU A 3 10.93 -7.61 -11.39
CA GLU A 3 11.05 -7.08 -10.02
C GLU A 3 12.37 -7.44 -9.32
N PRO A 4 12.95 -8.66 -9.47
CA PRO A 4 14.30 -8.94 -8.96
C PRO A 4 15.36 -7.99 -9.52
N LEU A 5 15.36 -7.77 -10.84
CA LEU A 5 16.30 -6.85 -11.48
C LEU A 5 16.07 -5.40 -11.02
N ALA A 6 14.81 -5.00 -10.82
CA ALA A 6 14.45 -3.70 -10.31
C ALA A 6 14.90 -3.49 -8.86
N ALA A 7 14.77 -4.50 -7.99
CA ALA A 7 15.25 -4.45 -6.61
C ALA A 7 16.79 -4.32 -6.56
N GLY A 8 17.50 -5.11 -7.37
CA GLY A 8 18.95 -4.98 -7.51
C GLY A 8 19.36 -3.59 -8.03
N ALA A 9 18.64 -3.05 -9.02
CA ALA A 9 18.88 -1.71 -9.53
C ALA A 9 18.57 -0.62 -8.50
N ALA A 10 17.49 -0.76 -7.73
CA ALA A 10 17.11 0.16 -6.66
C ALA A 10 18.16 0.19 -5.55
N ALA A 11 18.77 -0.94 -5.21
CA ALA A 11 19.90 -0.96 -4.29
C ALA A 11 21.08 -0.10 -4.77
N ARG A 12 21.27 0.10 -6.08
CA ARG A 12 22.30 0.99 -6.62
C ARG A 12 21.83 2.44 -6.73
N ALA A 13 20.62 2.66 -7.23
CA ALA A 13 20.14 3.98 -7.67
C ALA A 13 19.28 4.74 -6.64
N ALA A 14 18.66 4.05 -5.67
CA ALA A 14 17.72 4.68 -4.75
C ALA A 14 18.40 5.77 -3.90
N THR A 15 17.68 6.88 -3.72
CA THR A 15 18.09 7.98 -2.83
C THR A 15 17.96 7.56 -1.36
N ALA A 16 18.63 8.28 -0.45
CA ALA A 16 18.53 8.01 0.99
C ALA A 16 17.08 8.01 1.52
N PRO A 17 16.20 8.98 1.16
CA PRO A 17 14.79 8.93 1.57
C PRO A 17 14.04 7.71 1.02
N GLN A 18 14.31 7.30 -0.23
CA GLN A 18 13.68 6.12 -0.81
C GLN A 18 14.13 4.84 -0.07
N ARG A 19 15.41 4.72 0.27
CA ARG A 19 15.93 3.58 1.06
C ARG A 19 15.29 3.50 2.44
N ALA A 20 15.17 4.64 3.14
CA ALA A 20 14.47 4.70 4.42
C ALA A 20 13.02 4.25 4.27
N ARG A 21 12.33 4.72 3.23
CA ARG A 21 10.94 4.34 2.96
C ARG A 21 10.76 2.85 2.68
N VAL A 22 11.67 2.22 1.93
CA VAL A 22 11.65 0.76 1.69
C VAL A 22 11.74 -0.01 3.02
N VAL A 23 12.59 0.43 3.95
CA VAL A 23 12.71 -0.20 5.28
C VAL A 23 11.45 -0.01 6.12
N GLU A 24 10.88 1.20 6.14
CA GLU A 24 9.61 1.47 6.82
C GLU A 24 8.47 0.59 6.30
N LEU A 25 8.41 0.40 4.98
CA LEU A 25 7.38 -0.42 4.35
C LEU A 25 7.56 -1.90 4.68
N ALA A 26 8.78 -2.43 4.70
CA ALA A 26 9.04 -3.81 5.13
C ALA A 26 8.63 -4.05 6.60
N ALA A 27 8.95 -3.13 7.50
CA ALA A 27 8.51 -3.20 8.89
C ALA A 27 6.98 -3.19 9.00
N ALA A 28 6.30 -2.30 8.27
CA ALA A 28 4.84 -2.25 8.24
C ALA A 28 4.23 -3.55 7.69
N LEU A 29 4.84 -4.15 6.66
CA LEU A 29 4.41 -5.44 6.11
C LEU A 29 4.51 -6.55 7.15
N ARG A 30 5.60 -6.58 7.93
CA ARG A 30 5.74 -7.53 9.03
C ARG A 30 4.64 -7.36 10.07
N ASP A 31 4.45 -6.15 10.58
CA ASP A 31 3.46 -5.88 11.64
C ASP A 31 2.04 -6.24 11.19
N LEU A 32 1.64 -5.80 9.99
CA LEU A 32 0.31 -6.08 9.42
C LEU A 32 0.14 -7.56 9.07
N GLY A 33 1.18 -8.20 8.53
CA GLY A 33 1.20 -9.61 8.22
C GLY A 33 1.05 -10.46 9.48
N GLU A 34 1.74 -10.10 10.56
CA GLU A 34 1.65 -10.78 11.85
C GLU A 34 0.27 -10.63 12.50
N ALA A 35 -0.34 -9.45 12.39
CA ALA A 35 -1.69 -9.15 12.86
C ALA A 35 -2.82 -9.72 11.96
N ALA A 36 -2.49 -10.24 10.78
CA ALA A 36 -3.45 -10.71 9.77
C ALA A 36 -4.39 -9.62 9.23
N GLU A 37 -3.94 -8.37 9.20
CA GLU A 37 -4.64 -7.22 8.63
C GLU A 37 -4.41 -7.14 7.11
N LEU A 38 -5.05 -8.05 6.37
CA LEU A 38 -4.74 -8.29 4.95
C LEU A 38 -5.03 -7.11 4.03
N THR A 39 -6.04 -6.29 4.30
CA THR A 39 -6.39 -5.18 3.41
C THR A 39 -5.28 -4.13 3.41
N GLU A 40 -4.88 -3.68 4.59
CA GLU A 40 -3.81 -2.73 4.81
C GLU A 40 -2.45 -3.31 4.42
N PHE A 41 -2.20 -4.60 4.71
CA PHE A 41 -1.00 -5.31 4.26
C PHE A 41 -0.83 -5.18 2.75
N MET A 42 -1.90 -5.38 1.98
CA MET A 42 -1.83 -5.35 0.52
C MET A 42 -1.56 -3.97 -0.05
N GLU A 43 -2.07 -2.91 0.57
CA GLU A 43 -1.73 -1.55 0.16
C GLU A 43 -0.26 -1.23 0.43
N ARG A 44 0.31 -1.74 1.54
CA ARG A 44 1.76 -1.62 1.81
C ARG A 44 2.60 -2.48 0.88
N ASP A 45 2.11 -3.66 0.51
CA ASP A 45 2.79 -4.60 -0.42
C ASP A 45 2.93 -3.93 -1.79
N VAL A 46 1.82 -3.39 -2.30
CA VAL A 46 1.83 -2.63 -3.55
C VAL A 46 2.78 -1.43 -3.48
N GLU A 47 2.76 -0.65 -2.39
CA GLU A 47 3.64 0.52 -2.24
C GLU A 47 5.12 0.11 -2.21
N PHE A 48 5.46 -0.99 -1.55
CA PHE A 48 6.81 -1.53 -1.50
C PHE A 48 7.33 -1.88 -2.90
N HIS A 49 6.53 -2.64 -3.66
CA HIS A 49 6.89 -3.07 -5.01
C HIS A 49 6.92 -1.90 -6.02
N ASP A 50 5.97 -0.96 -5.95
CA ASP A 50 5.97 0.28 -6.74
C ASP A 50 7.24 1.10 -6.49
N LEU A 51 7.62 1.28 -5.22
CA LEU A 51 8.79 2.05 -4.84
C LEU A 51 10.08 1.42 -5.39
N LEU A 52 10.25 0.10 -5.33
CA LEU A 52 11.43 -0.57 -5.89
C LEU A 52 11.52 -0.39 -7.41
N LEU A 53 10.39 -0.48 -8.12
CA LEU A 53 10.35 -0.28 -9.57
C LEU A 53 10.75 1.15 -9.94
N ARG A 54 10.20 2.15 -9.25
CA ARG A 54 10.48 3.57 -9.52
C ARG A 54 11.86 4.01 -9.04
N ALA A 55 12.35 3.47 -7.92
CA ALA A 55 13.68 3.78 -7.38
C ALA A 55 14.82 3.07 -8.11
N SER A 56 14.51 2.19 -9.07
CA SER A 56 15.50 1.44 -9.86
C SER A 56 16.41 2.31 -10.73
N GLY A 57 16.03 3.57 -10.99
CA GLY A 57 16.71 4.44 -11.96
C GLY A 57 16.50 4.04 -13.42
N ASN A 58 15.62 3.07 -13.69
CA ASN A 58 15.26 2.62 -15.03
C ASN A 58 13.78 2.93 -15.31
N GLU A 59 13.52 3.86 -16.23
CA GLU A 59 12.17 4.29 -16.58
C GLU A 59 11.28 3.15 -17.11
N MET A 60 11.86 2.16 -17.80
CA MET A 60 11.10 1.00 -18.28
C MET A 60 10.62 0.11 -17.13
N PHE A 61 11.41 -0.01 -16.05
CA PHE A 61 10.95 -0.70 -14.83
C PHE A 61 9.89 0.12 -14.10
N GLY A 62 10.08 1.44 -13.99
CA GLY A 62 9.09 2.34 -13.40
C GLY A 62 7.73 2.29 -14.12
N ALA A 63 7.72 2.16 -15.45
CA ALA A 63 6.50 2.03 -16.25
C ALA A 63 5.70 0.74 -15.97
N LEU A 64 6.31 -0.25 -15.32
CA LEU A 64 5.65 -1.51 -14.96
C LEU A 64 5.00 -1.48 -13.57
N ALA A 65 5.11 -0.37 -12.84
CA ALA A 65 4.54 -0.22 -11.51
C ALA A 65 3.02 -0.45 -11.48
N ASP A 66 2.24 0.20 -12.34
CA ASP A 66 0.78 0.06 -12.34
C ASP A 66 0.33 -1.36 -12.74
N PRO A 67 0.89 -2.00 -13.79
CA PRO A 67 0.64 -3.42 -14.07
C PRO A 67 0.94 -4.35 -12.91
N VAL A 68 2.08 -4.19 -12.23
CA VAL A 68 2.46 -5.01 -11.06
C VAL A 68 1.47 -4.80 -9.92
N ALA A 69 1.12 -3.55 -9.62
CA ALA A 69 0.15 -3.20 -8.59
C ALA A 69 -1.24 -3.84 -8.88
N ALA A 70 -1.67 -3.87 -10.14
CA ALA A 70 -2.92 -4.54 -10.53
C ALA A 70 -2.88 -6.05 -10.27
N VAL A 71 -1.76 -6.72 -10.57
CA VAL A 71 -1.58 -8.16 -10.28
C VAL A 71 -1.62 -8.43 -8.78
N LEU A 72 -0.89 -7.63 -7.98
CA LEU A 72 -0.84 -7.77 -6.53
C LEU A 72 -2.23 -7.58 -5.91
N ARG A 73 -2.98 -6.54 -6.31
CA ARG A 73 -4.35 -6.33 -5.82
C ARG A 73 -5.31 -7.45 -6.24
N GLY A 74 -5.24 -7.88 -7.50
CA GLY A 74 -6.09 -8.94 -8.03
C GLY A 74 -5.96 -10.26 -7.26
N ARG A 75 -4.73 -10.59 -6.84
CA ARG A 75 -4.42 -11.78 -6.02
C ARG A 75 -5.23 -11.84 -4.73
N THR A 76 -5.41 -10.71 -4.07
CA THR A 76 -6.17 -10.61 -2.82
C THR A 76 -7.66 -10.62 -3.08
N GLN A 77 -8.11 -9.84 -4.07
CA GLN A 77 -9.53 -9.75 -4.45
C GLN A 77 -10.09 -11.10 -4.91
N LEU A 78 -9.25 -11.93 -5.56
CA LEU A 78 -9.60 -13.29 -6.01
C LEU A 78 -9.41 -14.36 -4.92
N GLY A 79 -9.02 -13.97 -3.70
CA GLY A 79 -8.82 -14.92 -2.60
C GLY A 79 -7.65 -15.88 -2.79
N LEU A 80 -6.67 -15.52 -3.64
CA LEU A 80 -5.46 -16.31 -3.90
C LEU A 80 -4.41 -16.16 -2.80
N MET A 81 -4.56 -15.15 -1.93
CA MET A 81 -3.76 -14.99 -0.73
C MET A 81 -4.19 -15.99 0.37
N PRO A 82 -3.24 -16.56 1.13
CA PRO A 82 -3.56 -17.16 2.41
C PRO A 82 -4.14 -16.14 3.39
N HIS A 83 -4.87 -16.61 4.42
CA HIS A 83 -5.49 -15.75 5.44
C HIS A 83 -4.46 -14.94 6.25
N LYS A 84 -3.21 -15.37 6.22
CA LYS A 84 -2.05 -14.68 6.78
C LYS A 84 -0.86 -14.89 5.85
N PRO A 85 -0.02 -13.89 5.57
CA PRO A 85 1.23 -14.10 4.84
C PRO A 85 2.07 -15.19 5.53
N VAL A 86 2.77 -15.99 4.73
CA VAL A 86 3.69 -16.98 5.29
C VAL A 86 4.89 -16.25 5.93
N PRO A 87 5.37 -16.66 7.11
CA PRO A 87 6.48 -15.98 7.80
C PRO A 87 7.70 -15.77 6.91
N GLU A 88 8.04 -16.76 6.08
CA GLU A 88 9.17 -16.75 5.16
C GLU A 88 9.05 -15.60 4.14
N ALA A 89 7.85 -15.27 3.68
CA ALA A 89 7.65 -14.13 2.80
C ALA A 89 7.91 -12.80 3.54
N LEU A 90 7.56 -12.69 4.82
CA LEU A 90 7.86 -11.49 5.62
C LEU A 90 9.37 -11.34 5.82
N ASP A 91 10.07 -12.43 6.13
CA ASP A 91 11.53 -12.46 6.27
C ASP A 91 12.22 -12.00 4.97
N LEU A 92 11.68 -12.41 3.81
CA LEU A 92 12.20 -12.03 2.51
C LEU A 92 11.94 -10.56 2.16
N HIS A 93 10.84 -9.95 2.60
CA HIS A 93 10.64 -8.50 2.48
C HIS A 93 11.69 -7.74 3.29
N ASP A 94 11.95 -8.16 4.52
CA ASP A 94 13.00 -7.58 5.37
C ASP A 94 14.38 -7.72 4.73
N ALA A 95 14.68 -8.88 4.14
CA ALA A 95 15.94 -9.13 3.45
C ALA A 95 16.13 -8.23 2.23
N VAL A 96 15.09 -8.05 1.39
CA VAL A 96 15.13 -7.11 0.26
C VAL A 96 15.37 -5.69 0.77
N ALA A 97 14.62 -5.25 1.78
CA ALA A 97 14.74 -3.90 2.31
C ALA A 97 16.13 -3.62 2.90
N ALA A 98 16.69 -4.56 3.65
CA ALA A 98 18.03 -4.45 4.23
C ALA A 98 19.11 -4.41 3.13
N ALA A 99 18.97 -5.22 2.08
CA ALA A 99 19.90 -5.22 0.95
C ALA A 99 19.83 -3.91 0.16
N VAL A 100 18.62 -3.40 -0.11
CA VAL A 100 18.41 -2.09 -0.76
C VAL A 100 18.96 -0.96 0.10
N ALA A 101 18.69 -0.94 1.41
CA ALA A 101 19.23 0.08 2.30
C ALA A 101 20.77 0.10 2.33
N SER A 102 21.39 -1.08 2.28
CA SER A 102 22.85 -1.25 2.32
C SER A 102 23.53 -1.16 0.95
N GLY A 103 22.77 -0.99 -0.13
CA GLY A 103 23.28 -0.96 -1.49
C GLY A 103 23.82 -2.29 -2.03
N ARG A 104 23.42 -3.41 -1.42
CA ARG A 104 23.83 -4.77 -1.83
C ARG A 104 22.92 -5.27 -2.95
N SER A 105 23.35 -5.01 -4.17
CA SER A 105 22.52 -5.22 -5.36
C SER A 105 22.17 -6.69 -5.64
N GLU A 106 23.15 -7.58 -5.61
CA GLU A 106 22.92 -9.02 -5.85
C GLU A 106 22.03 -9.63 -4.76
N ASP A 107 22.23 -9.24 -3.51
CA ASP A 107 21.42 -9.71 -2.38
C ASP A 107 19.95 -9.26 -2.51
N ALA A 108 19.72 -8.02 -2.95
CA ALA A 108 18.37 -7.51 -3.19
C ALA A 108 17.67 -8.27 -4.32
N GLU A 109 18.39 -8.57 -5.41
CA GLU A 109 17.86 -9.36 -6.51
C GLU A 109 17.52 -10.79 -6.08
N ASN A 110 18.43 -11.45 -5.36
CA ASN A 110 18.24 -12.83 -4.90
C ASN A 110 17.06 -12.94 -3.92
N ALA A 111 17.00 -12.06 -2.92
CA ALA A 111 15.90 -12.04 -1.96
C ALA A 111 14.54 -11.78 -2.63
N MET A 112 14.47 -10.86 -3.61
CA MET A 112 13.23 -10.59 -4.35
C MET A 112 12.84 -11.79 -5.24
N ARG A 113 13.82 -12.50 -5.81
CA ARG A 113 13.56 -13.72 -6.59
C ARG A 113 12.98 -14.83 -5.72
N GLU A 114 13.53 -15.02 -4.53
CA GLU A 114 13.04 -15.98 -3.54
C GLU A 114 11.63 -15.59 -3.05
N LEU A 115 11.39 -14.31 -2.77
CA LEU A 115 10.08 -13.80 -2.36
C LEU A 115 8.98 -14.17 -3.36
N LEU A 116 9.21 -13.88 -4.64
CA LEU A 116 8.25 -14.19 -5.70
C LEU A 116 8.06 -15.70 -5.92
N ALA A 117 9.09 -16.51 -5.65
CA ALA A 117 9.00 -17.96 -5.73
C ALA A 117 8.15 -18.52 -4.56
N GLU A 118 8.34 -18.01 -3.35
CA GLU A 118 7.59 -18.40 -2.17
C GLU A 118 6.10 -18.05 -2.32
N VAL A 119 5.81 -16.79 -2.69
CA VAL A 119 4.46 -16.31 -2.97
C VAL A 119 3.74 -17.18 -4.01
N ARG A 120 4.43 -17.55 -5.10
CA ARG A 120 3.89 -18.47 -6.11
C ARG A 120 3.55 -19.82 -5.50
N THR A 121 4.45 -20.39 -4.72
CA THR A 121 4.27 -21.70 -4.08
C THR A 121 3.06 -21.70 -3.14
N ALA A 122 2.90 -20.64 -2.34
CA ALA A 122 1.76 -20.45 -1.44
C ALA A 122 0.41 -20.31 -2.18
N MET A 123 0.41 -19.89 -3.45
CA MET A 123 -0.78 -19.73 -4.29
C MET A 123 -1.19 -20.97 -5.05
N LEU A 124 -0.24 -21.88 -5.34
CA LEU A 124 -0.50 -23.05 -6.17
C LEU A 124 -1.71 -23.91 -5.72
N PRO A 125 -1.93 -24.20 -4.41
CA PRO A 125 -3.10 -24.95 -3.99
C PRO A 125 -4.42 -24.26 -4.37
N ARG A 126 -4.51 -22.93 -4.20
CA ARG A 126 -5.71 -22.16 -4.51
C ARG A 126 -6.00 -22.10 -6.00
N LEU A 127 -4.96 -21.99 -6.83
CA LEU A 127 -5.09 -22.04 -8.29
C LEU A 127 -5.56 -23.41 -8.80
N ARG A 128 -5.24 -24.49 -8.08
CA ARG A 128 -5.69 -25.85 -8.39
C ARG A 128 -7.10 -26.15 -7.90
N GLY A 129 -7.73 -25.22 -7.16
CA GLY A 129 -9.04 -25.43 -6.54
C GLY A 129 -8.98 -26.16 -5.20
N ASP A 130 -7.78 -26.46 -4.67
CA ASP A 130 -7.58 -27.07 -3.37
C ASP A 130 -7.86 -26.02 -2.28
N ARG A 131 -9.09 -25.99 -1.75
CA ARG A 131 -9.35 -25.21 -0.54
C ARG A 131 -8.68 -25.93 0.63
N PRO A 132 -7.79 -25.26 1.39
CA PRO A 132 -7.35 -25.81 2.66
C PRO A 132 -8.58 -26.03 3.56
N PRO A 133 -8.63 -27.14 4.33
CA PRO A 133 -9.76 -27.36 5.23
C PRO A 133 -9.88 -26.17 6.20
N PRO A 134 -11.11 -25.73 6.52
CA PRO A 134 -11.28 -24.67 7.52
C PRO A 134 -10.60 -25.13 8.82
N ARG A 135 -9.69 -24.31 9.37
CA ARG A 135 -9.06 -24.61 10.65
C ARG A 135 -10.17 -24.80 11.69
N ALA A 136 -10.10 -25.91 12.42
CA ALA A 136 -11.05 -26.21 13.48
C ALA A 136 -11.13 -25.02 14.45
N SER A 137 -12.34 -24.53 14.72
CA SER A 137 -12.58 -23.55 15.76
C SER A 137 -11.96 -24.04 17.08
N PRO A 138 -11.43 -23.14 17.93
CA PRO A 138 -10.94 -23.53 19.24
C PRO A 138 -12.01 -24.35 19.95
N ARG A 139 -11.70 -25.60 20.29
CA ARG A 139 -12.61 -26.43 21.09
C ARG A 139 -12.91 -25.65 22.36
N GLN A 140 -14.18 -25.31 22.58
CA GLN A 140 -14.64 -24.84 23.89
C GLN A 140 -14.20 -25.90 24.91
N PRO A 141 -13.51 -25.51 26.00
CA PRO A 141 -13.24 -26.45 27.07
C PRO A 141 -14.58 -27.01 27.59
N PRO A 142 -14.66 -28.30 27.94
CA PRO A 142 -15.89 -28.87 28.46
C PRO A 142 -16.35 -28.05 29.66
N GLY A 143 -17.58 -27.53 29.58
CA GLY A 143 -18.18 -26.71 30.62
C GLY A 143 -18.14 -27.46 31.95
N GLY A 144 -17.37 -26.92 32.90
CA GLY A 144 -17.39 -27.36 34.28
C GLY A 144 -18.80 -27.19 34.86
N LEU A 145 -19.25 -28.21 35.60
CA LEU A 145 -20.53 -28.24 36.29
C LEU A 145 -20.73 -26.95 37.09
N THR A 146 -21.74 -26.15 36.72
CA THR A 146 -22.22 -25.05 37.55
C THR A 146 -23.07 -25.61 38.70
N ALA A 147 -22.67 -25.24 39.92
CA ALA A 147 -23.40 -25.50 41.16
C ALA A 147 -24.78 -24.79 41.17
N PRO A 148 -25.76 -25.28 41.95
CA PRO A 148 -27.14 -24.79 41.87
C PRO A 148 -27.30 -23.38 42.44
N SER A 149 -27.88 -22.49 41.64
CA SER A 149 -28.28 -21.13 42.02
C SER A 149 -29.49 -21.17 42.97
N LYS A 150 -29.36 -20.51 44.13
CA LYS A 150 -30.44 -20.36 45.11
C LYS A 150 -31.56 -19.48 44.54
N ARG A 151 -32.77 -19.98 44.73
CA ARG A 151 -34.06 -19.41 44.31
C ARG A 151 -34.51 -18.30 45.27
N GLN A 152 -34.63 -17.07 44.76
CA GLN A 152 -35.40 -15.94 45.31
C GLN A 152 -35.81 -15.11 44.09
N GLY A 153 -37.05 -14.70 43.83
CA GLY A 153 -38.27 -14.69 44.59
C GLY A 153 -39.04 -13.41 44.22
N ARG A 154 -39.75 -13.43 43.08
CA ARG A 154 -40.82 -12.47 42.64
C ARG A 154 -40.32 -11.01 42.44
N THR A 155 -40.70 -10.27 41.41
CA THR A 155 -42.07 -9.76 41.23
C THR A 155 -42.23 -9.22 39.81
N ARG A 156 -43.41 -9.45 39.26
CA ARG A 156 -43.84 -9.12 37.90
C ARG A 156 -44.45 -7.72 37.90
N VAL A 157 -43.93 -6.78 37.10
CA VAL A 157 -44.64 -5.53 36.76
C VAL A 157 -44.36 -5.19 35.29
N ARG A 158 -45.42 -5.00 34.52
CA ARG A 158 -45.48 -4.49 33.14
C ARG A 158 -46.87 -3.83 33.00
N PRO A 159 -47.09 -2.96 32.00
CA PRO A 159 -46.52 -1.63 31.74
C PRO A 159 -47.63 -0.55 31.87
N PRO A 160 -47.46 0.68 31.37
CA PRO A 160 -48.22 0.98 30.14
C PRO A 160 -47.51 1.89 29.11
N HIS A 161 -48.03 1.79 27.89
CA HIS A 161 -47.69 2.56 26.69
C HIS A 161 -48.14 4.03 26.78
N THR A 162 -47.48 4.95 26.06
CA THR A 162 -48.11 5.78 25.01
C THR A 162 -47.13 6.76 24.32
N ARG A 163 -47.15 6.68 22.97
CA ARG A 163 -47.36 7.76 21.98
C ARG A 163 -46.20 8.71 21.58
N THR A 164 -45.80 8.48 20.33
CA THR A 164 -45.43 9.39 19.24
C THR A 164 -45.55 10.91 19.47
N THR A 165 -44.44 11.63 19.24
CA THR A 165 -44.46 13.00 18.69
C THR A 165 -43.36 13.19 17.66
N THR A 166 -43.79 13.41 16.43
CA THR A 166 -43.07 14.04 15.31
C THR A 166 -42.53 15.41 15.70
N ARG A 167 -41.26 15.72 15.39
CA ARG A 167 -40.82 17.10 15.14
C ARG A 167 -39.55 17.16 14.28
N ALA A 168 -39.64 17.99 13.26
CA ALA A 168 -38.66 18.26 12.22
C ALA A 168 -37.48 19.12 12.69
N VAL A 169 -36.30 18.88 12.09
CA VAL A 169 -35.19 19.83 11.87
C VAL A 169 -34.57 19.36 10.55
N GLY A 170 -34.64 20.06 9.42
CA GLY A 170 -34.26 21.45 9.20
C GLY A 170 -32.92 21.44 8.46
N ASN A 171 -32.96 21.27 7.13
CA ASN A 171 -31.78 21.24 6.26
C ASN A 171 -31.33 22.68 5.97
N PRO A 172 -30.09 23.09 6.30
CA PRO A 172 -29.60 24.40 5.89
C PRO A 172 -29.00 24.35 4.48
N THR A 173 -29.63 25.09 3.57
CA THR A 173 -29.05 25.59 2.33
C THR A 173 -27.93 26.60 2.62
N PRO A 174 -26.86 26.65 1.80
CA PRO A 174 -25.97 27.81 1.78
C PRO A 174 -26.33 28.77 0.62
N ARG A 175 -26.66 30.02 0.99
CA ARG A 175 -26.58 31.26 0.19
C ARG A 175 -25.87 32.26 1.12
N ALA A 176 -24.99 33.18 0.71
CA ALA A 176 -24.46 33.61 -0.57
C ALA A 176 -23.14 34.36 -0.26
N HIS A 177 -22.34 34.73 -1.26
CA HIS A 177 -22.09 36.15 -1.61
C HIS A 177 -20.85 36.31 -2.51
N HIS A 178 -21.12 36.98 -3.63
CA HIS A 178 -20.29 37.94 -4.36
C HIS A 178 -18.81 37.67 -4.58
N SER A 179 -18.45 37.51 -5.86
CA SER A 179 -17.36 38.32 -6.42
C SER A 179 -17.77 38.82 -7.80
N ALA A 180 -17.92 40.13 -7.92
CA ALA A 180 -18.18 40.84 -9.15
C ALA A 180 -16.86 41.12 -9.89
N ASP A 181 -16.94 41.01 -11.21
CA ASP A 181 -16.35 41.84 -12.27
C ASP A 181 -15.04 42.62 -11.99
N GLY A 182 -14.05 42.36 -12.84
CA GLY A 182 -12.82 43.15 -12.93
C GLY A 182 -12.05 42.85 -14.23
N ASN A 183 -12.53 43.46 -15.32
CA ASN A 183 -11.99 43.44 -16.66
C ASN A 183 -10.53 43.97 -16.71
N GLY A 184 -9.61 43.26 -17.37
CA GLY A 184 -8.20 43.66 -17.48
C GLY A 184 -7.50 43.00 -18.67
N VAL A 185 -7.71 43.59 -19.84
CA VAL A 185 -7.08 43.25 -21.13
C VAL A 185 -5.57 43.47 -21.06
N PHE A 186 -4.76 42.46 -21.42
CA PHE A 186 -3.38 42.68 -21.85
C PHE A 186 -3.05 41.78 -23.05
N GLY A 187 -2.98 42.41 -24.23
CA GLY A 187 -2.48 41.82 -25.47
C GLY A 187 -0.95 41.88 -25.57
N PRO A 188 -0.36 41.23 -26.60
CA PRO A 188 1.06 40.94 -26.68
C PRO A 188 1.85 42.09 -27.32
N ARG A 189 3.14 42.22 -26.95
CA ARG A 189 4.08 43.08 -27.68
C ARG A 189 5.33 42.30 -28.11
N HIS A 190 5.44 42.15 -29.42
CA HIS A 190 6.69 41.89 -30.14
C HIS A 190 7.62 43.12 -30.07
N GLY A 191 8.93 42.89 -30.07
CA GLY A 191 9.97 43.90 -30.25
C GLY A 191 11.30 43.24 -30.64
N VAL A 192 11.88 43.69 -31.73
CA VAL A 192 12.98 43.10 -32.52
C VAL A 192 14.37 43.56 -32.04
N SER A 193 15.39 42.72 -32.31
CA SER A 193 16.87 42.81 -32.26
C SER A 193 17.53 44.09 -32.84
N PRO A 194 18.86 44.20 -33.13
CA PRO A 194 20.09 43.57 -32.58
C PRO A 194 21.20 44.61 -32.23
N GLY A 195 22.32 44.19 -31.63
CA GLY A 195 23.51 45.03 -31.44
C GLY A 195 24.83 44.25 -31.61
N LEU A 196 25.50 44.50 -32.73
CA LEU A 196 26.88 44.12 -33.06
C LEU A 196 27.88 44.69 -32.05
N ASN A 197 28.95 43.95 -31.75
CA ASN A 197 30.29 44.55 -31.68
C ASN A 197 31.36 43.58 -32.18
N ARG A 198 32.10 44.06 -33.19
CA ARG A 198 33.36 43.53 -33.74
C ARG A 198 34.53 44.08 -32.91
N GLU A 199 35.63 43.33 -32.86
CA GLU A 199 37.04 43.73 -33.12
C GLU A 199 37.92 42.52 -32.75
N VAL A 200 38.46 41.74 -33.69
CA VAL A 200 39.69 41.84 -34.52
C VAL A 200 41.06 41.68 -33.81
N HIS A 201 41.83 40.75 -34.42
CA HIS A 201 43.28 40.60 -34.53
C HIS A 201 44.14 40.14 -33.34
N ALA A 202 44.75 38.95 -33.50
CA ALA A 202 46.20 38.85 -33.72
C ALA A 202 46.56 37.53 -34.42
N VAL A 203 47.22 37.66 -35.57
CA VAL A 203 48.05 36.65 -36.24
C VAL A 203 49.47 36.84 -35.70
N THR A 204 50.22 35.77 -35.44
CA THR A 204 51.67 35.72 -35.65
C THR A 204 52.15 34.27 -35.68
N ASP A 205 52.85 33.97 -36.78
CA ASP A 205 53.76 32.88 -37.17
C ASP A 205 53.50 31.41 -36.79
#